data_AF-A0A7X8R2D6-F1
#
_entry.id   AF-A0A7X8R2D6-F1
#
_cell.length_a   1.000
_cell.length_b   1.000
_cell.length_c   1.000
_cell.angle_alpha   90.00
_cell.angle_beta   90.00
_cell.angle_gamma   90.00
#
_symmetry.space_group_name_H-M   'P 1'
#
loop_
_entity.id
_entity.type
_entity.pdbx_description
1 polymer ?
#
loop_
_entity_poly.entity_id
_entity_poly.type
_entity_poly.pdbx_seq_one_letter_code
_entity_poly.pdbx_strand_id
1 'polypeptide(L)'
;MNKYMGFYELKALSIPSVPWKIFTSDTVLDDKLLWTVRVATAAGDDLNLPRAVGVDSEEALVNGRRFLREYGRKGIVLYYPYFIAEKSGVLDINSQRLVIEAVDRDLWNLVTYGRKDVTMIVPADKTGETDDAGGHSNGSIKSPDVPGKGVSFGSMQITGNSGFLTPEEIRELMRYSAVIRGRFREEISGGASVLAEWSYAYNTDIHRRPIGDRYLVFYELRELPAP
;
A
#
# COMPACT_ATOMS: atom_id res chain seq x y z
N MET A 1 -8.53 8.19 11.61
CA MET A 1 -7.96 6.82 11.71
C MET A 1 -6.45 6.88 11.96
N ASN A 2 -5.95 6.23 13.02
CA ASN A 2 -4.51 6.16 13.35
C ASN A 2 -3.86 4.87 12.79
N LYS A 3 -2.54 4.73 12.96
CA LYS A 3 -1.76 3.57 12.46
C LYS A 3 -2.28 2.23 12.98
N TYR A 4 -2.71 2.17 14.24
CA TYR A 4 -3.27 0.98 14.85
C TYR A 4 -4.52 0.50 14.12
N MET A 5 -5.48 1.40 13.93
CA MET A 5 -6.71 1.11 13.18
C MET A 5 -6.40 0.76 11.73
N GLY A 6 -5.43 1.45 11.10
CA GLY A 6 -5.01 1.20 9.72
C GLY A 6 -4.61 -0.26 9.44
N PHE A 7 -3.90 -0.92 10.36
CA PHE A 7 -3.55 -2.34 10.19
C PHE A 7 -4.76 -3.27 10.19
N TYR A 8 -5.75 -2.99 11.04
CA TYR A 8 -6.99 -3.78 11.08
C TYR A 8 -7.87 -3.51 9.87
N GLU A 9 -7.95 -2.25 9.40
CA GLU A 9 -8.71 -1.89 8.21
C GLU A 9 -8.11 -2.54 6.94
N LEU A 10 -6.79 -2.51 6.77
CA LEU A 10 -6.12 -3.23 5.67
C LEU A 10 -6.50 -4.72 5.64
N LYS A 11 -6.55 -5.34 6.82
CA LYS A 11 -6.94 -6.75 6.97
C LYS A 11 -8.42 -6.98 6.68
N ALA A 12 -9.30 -6.06 7.08
CA ALA A 12 -10.75 -6.15 6.84
C ALA A 12 -11.12 -5.91 5.37
N LEU A 13 -10.43 -5.00 4.71
CA LEU A 13 -10.62 -4.64 3.30
C LEU A 13 -10.33 -5.78 2.31
N SER A 14 -9.63 -6.82 2.75
CA SER A 14 -9.23 -7.95 1.91
C SER A 14 -8.45 -7.53 0.66
N ILE A 15 -7.69 -6.44 0.74
CA ILE A 15 -6.71 -6.02 -0.27
C ILE A 15 -5.35 -6.65 0.04
N PRO A 16 -4.44 -6.77 -0.95
CA PRO A 16 -3.10 -7.31 -0.74
C PRO A 16 -2.37 -6.50 0.32
N SER A 17 -2.24 -7.03 1.51
CA SER A 17 -1.65 -6.33 2.64
C SER A 17 -0.61 -7.22 3.31
N VAL A 18 0.32 -6.60 4.04
CA VAL A 18 1.35 -7.36 4.74
C VAL A 18 0.69 -8.41 5.63
N PRO A 19 1.14 -9.68 5.60
CA PRO A 19 0.52 -10.78 6.34
C PRO A 19 0.95 -10.72 7.81
N TRP A 20 0.60 -9.63 8.49
CA TRP A 20 1.05 -9.34 9.84
C TRP A 20 0.36 -10.22 10.88
N LYS A 21 1.13 -10.54 11.92
CA LYS A 21 0.68 -11.25 13.12
C LYS A 21 1.01 -10.41 14.35
N ILE A 22 0.26 -10.63 15.44
CA ILE A 22 0.56 -9.99 16.73
C ILE A 22 1.76 -10.70 17.35
N PHE A 23 2.78 -9.93 17.72
CA PHE A 23 3.94 -10.44 18.45
C PHE A 23 3.56 -10.68 19.91
N THR A 24 3.90 -11.86 20.42
CA THR A 24 3.66 -12.32 21.80
C THR A 24 4.97 -12.86 22.40
N SER A 25 4.96 -13.18 23.70
CA SER A 25 6.10 -13.83 24.36
C SER A 25 6.50 -15.15 23.68
N ASP A 26 5.53 -15.83 23.08
CA ASP A 26 5.65 -17.18 22.52
C ASP A 26 5.91 -17.16 21.01
N THR A 27 6.13 -15.97 20.44
CA THR A 27 6.40 -15.83 19.01
C THR A 27 7.71 -16.53 18.64
N VAL A 28 7.63 -17.37 17.61
CA VAL A 28 8.77 -18.03 16.97
C VAL A 28 8.85 -17.56 15.53
N LEU A 29 10.05 -17.27 15.07
CA LEU A 29 10.35 -16.74 13.74
C LEU A 29 11.21 -17.73 12.97
N ASP A 30 10.92 -17.88 11.67
CA ASP A 30 11.74 -18.66 10.75
C ASP A 30 13.12 -18.02 10.59
N ASP A 31 14.19 -18.78 10.82
CA ASP A 31 15.58 -18.32 10.75
C ASP A 31 16.10 -18.17 9.31
N LYS A 32 15.32 -18.62 8.32
CA LYS A 32 15.65 -18.48 6.89
C LYS A 32 15.11 -17.19 6.27
N LEU A 33 14.35 -16.41 7.03
CA LEU A 33 13.73 -15.17 6.57
C LEU A 33 14.28 -13.96 7.33
N LEU A 34 14.26 -12.81 6.66
CA LEU A 34 14.34 -11.53 7.33
C LEU A 34 12.94 -11.10 7.80
N TRP A 35 12.88 -10.32 8.87
CA TRP A 35 11.66 -9.96 9.56
C TRP A 35 11.51 -8.46 9.72
N THR A 36 10.25 -8.05 9.80
CA THR A 36 9.83 -6.71 10.19
C THR A 36 9.04 -6.81 11.48
N VAL A 37 9.38 -6.00 12.48
CA VAL A 37 8.65 -5.84 13.74
C VAL A 37 8.34 -4.36 13.94
N ARG A 38 7.07 -4.03 14.15
CA ARG A 38 6.59 -2.64 14.27
C ARG A 38 5.68 -2.47 15.48
N VAL A 39 5.62 -1.25 15.98
CA VAL A 39 4.66 -0.83 17.01
C VAL A 39 3.55 0.01 16.38
N ALA A 40 2.32 -0.18 16.88
CA ALA A 40 1.20 0.71 16.65
C ALA A 40 0.45 0.96 17.97
N THR A 41 0.34 2.21 18.40
CA THR A 41 -0.36 2.62 19.63
C THR A 41 -1.85 2.83 19.37
N ALA A 42 -2.71 2.40 20.29
CA ALA A 42 -4.16 2.54 20.15
C ALA A 42 -4.63 4.00 20.33
N ALA A 43 -3.89 4.79 21.11
CA ALA A 43 -4.14 6.20 21.35
C ALA A 43 -2.83 6.96 21.63
N GLY A 44 -2.89 8.29 21.52
CA GLY A 44 -1.74 9.18 21.69
C GLY A 44 -0.94 9.38 20.39
N ASP A 45 0.27 9.90 20.52
CA ASP A 45 1.18 10.08 19.38
C ASP A 45 1.56 8.72 18.78
N ASP A 46 1.38 8.59 17.47
CA ASP A 46 1.66 7.38 16.70
C ASP A 46 2.71 7.62 15.60
N LEU A 47 3.38 8.78 15.67
CA LEU A 47 4.49 9.15 14.81
C LEU A 47 5.81 8.58 15.36
N ASN A 48 6.73 8.22 14.47
CA ASN A 48 8.08 7.76 14.80
C ASN A 48 8.16 6.58 15.79
N LEU A 49 7.10 5.77 15.87
CA LEU A 49 7.08 4.55 16.67
C LEU A 49 8.21 3.59 16.24
N PRO A 50 8.85 2.90 17.19
CA PRO A 50 10.03 2.11 16.89
C PRO A 50 9.70 0.93 15.97
N ARG A 51 10.70 0.56 15.17
CA ARG A 51 10.63 -0.54 14.19
C ARG A 51 11.98 -1.24 14.08
N ALA A 52 11.94 -2.53 13.82
CA ALA A 52 13.06 -3.31 13.30
C ALA A 52 12.64 -3.83 11.92
N VAL A 53 13.42 -3.61 10.88
CA VAL A 53 13.01 -3.85 9.49
C VAL A 53 14.14 -4.54 8.73
N GLY A 54 13.86 -5.72 8.18
CA GLY A 54 14.82 -6.49 7.41
C GLY A 54 15.98 -7.01 8.25
N VAL A 55 15.67 -7.44 9.47
CA VAL A 55 16.59 -8.02 10.45
C VAL A 55 16.37 -9.53 10.54
N ASP A 56 17.35 -10.28 11.04
CA ASP A 56 17.21 -11.73 11.24
C ASP A 56 16.23 -12.08 12.38
N SER A 57 15.97 -13.38 12.55
CA SER A 57 15.04 -13.89 13.56
C SER A 57 15.48 -13.57 15.00
N GLU A 58 16.78 -13.61 15.30
CA GLU A 58 17.32 -13.33 16.64
C GLU A 58 17.09 -11.87 17.01
N GLU A 59 17.51 -10.94 16.14
CA GLU A 59 17.34 -9.51 16.34
C GLU A 59 15.86 -9.12 16.38
N ALA A 60 15.02 -9.72 15.53
CA ALA A 60 13.57 -9.51 15.55
C ALA A 60 12.94 -9.94 16.87
N LEU A 61 13.35 -11.08 17.45
CA LEU A 61 12.87 -11.54 18.76
C LEU A 61 13.32 -10.60 19.89
N VAL A 62 14.57 -10.15 19.87
CA VAL A 62 15.10 -9.19 20.86
C VAL A 62 14.31 -7.88 20.82
N ASN A 63 14.14 -7.30 19.63
CA ASN A 63 13.40 -6.06 19.44
C ASN A 63 11.91 -6.24 19.75
N GLY A 64 11.28 -7.32 19.28
CA GLY A 64 9.88 -7.62 19.56
C GLY A 64 9.57 -7.76 21.04
N ARG A 65 10.41 -8.47 21.80
CA ARG A 65 10.27 -8.57 23.27
C ARG A 65 10.45 -7.22 23.96
N ARG A 66 11.39 -6.39 23.48
CA ARG A 66 11.59 -5.02 23.99
C ARG A 66 10.35 -4.16 23.74
N PHE A 67 9.85 -4.15 22.51
CA PHE A 67 8.65 -3.42 22.13
C PHE A 67 7.43 -3.90 22.91
N LEU A 68 7.29 -5.22 23.12
CA LEU A 68 6.16 -5.78 23.86
C LEU A 68 6.13 -5.31 25.32
N ARG A 69 7.30 -5.24 25.99
CA ARG A 69 7.38 -4.70 27.36
C ARG A 69 6.97 -3.23 27.44
N GLU A 70 7.37 -2.43 26.46
CA GLU A 70 7.19 -0.97 26.48
C GLU A 70 5.80 -0.53 25.97
N TYR A 71 5.27 -1.23 24.96
CA TYR A 71 4.06 -0.83 24.22
C TYR A 71 2.91 -1.83 24.30
N GLY A 72 3.11 -3.04 24.82
CA GLY A 72 2.07 -4.08 24.86
C GLY A 72 0.80 -3.71 25.62
N ARG A 73 0.86 -2.71 26.51
CA ARG A 73 -0.31 -2.14 27.22
C ARG A 73 -0.91 -0.91 26.55
N LYS A 74 -0.24 -0.34 25.55
CA LYS A 74 -0.62 0.92 24.86
C LYS A 74 -1.14 0.67 23.45
N GLY A 75 -0.96 -0.54 22.91
CA GLY A 75 -1.32 -0.89 21.54
C GLY A 75 -0.85 -2.30 21.20
N ILE A 76 -0.40 -2.50 19.96
CA ILE A 76 0.10 -3.79 19.47
C ILE A 76 1.55 -3.69 19.02
N VAL A 77 2.23 -4.83 19.15
CA VAL A 77 3.46 -5.13 18.44
C VAL A 77 3.10 -6.14 17.37
N LEU A 78 3.46 -5.85 16.13
CA LEU A 78 3.15 -6.70 14.98
C LEU A 78 4.44 -7.09 14.27
N TYR A 79 4.40 -8.26 13.63
CA TYR A 79 5.51 -8.76 12.83
C TYR A 79 5.03 -9.40 11.53
N TYR A 80 5.88 -9.36 10.51
CA TYR A 80 5.69 -10.00 9.21
C TYR A 80 7.03 -10.20 8.50
N PRO A 81 7.14 -11.11 7.51
CA PRO A 81 8.35 -11.27 6.71
C PRO A 81 8.76 -9.96 6.04
N TYR A 82 10.05 -9.66 6.05
CA TYR A 82 10.58 -8.51 5.32
C TYR A 82 10.44 -8.72 3.80
N PHE A 83 10.22 -7.61 3.11
CA PHE A 83 10.16 -7.56 1.66
C PHE A 83 11.06 -6.43 1.15
N ILE A 84 11.56 -6.59 -0.07
CA ILE A 84 12.26 -5.53 -0.79
C ILE A 84 11.33 -4.95 -1.85
N ALA A 85 11.26 -3.63 -1.90
CA ALA A 85 10.46 -2.93 -2.89
C ALA A 85 11.22 -2.76 -4.21
N GLU A 86 10.54 -3.05 -5.31
CA GLU A 86 10.93 -2.63 -6.66
C GLU A 86 10.44 -1.20 -6.92
N LYS A 87 9.19 -0.92 -6.56
CA LYS A 87 8.56 0.40 -6.59
C LYS A 87 7.75 0.57 -5.33
N SER A 88 7.71 1.78 -4.79
CA SER A 88 6.82 2.13 -3.70
C SER A 88 6.08 3.41 -3.99
N GLY A 89 5.04 3.69 -3.23
CA GLY A 89 4.30 4.91 -3.39
C GLY A 89 3.24 5.13 -2.34
N VAL A 90 2.50 6.22 -2.55
CA VAL A 90 1.31 6.55 -1.77
C VAL A 90 0.12 6.73 -2.70
N LEU A 91 -1.06 6.37 -2.20
CA LEU A 91 -2.34 6.80 -2.72
C LEU A 91 -2.93 7.82 -1.75
N ASP A 92 -3.22 9.04 -2.21
CA ASP A 92 -4.05 10.02 -1.50
C ASP A 92 -5.43 10.03 -2.15
N ILE A 93 -6.43 9.59 -1.38
CA ILE A 93 -7.78 9.31 -1.84
C ILE A 93 -8.73 10.25 -1.12
N ASN A 94 -9.28 11.24 -1.84
CA ASN A 94 -10.26 12.18 -1.30
C ASN A 94 -11.43 12.37 -2.28
N SER A 95 -12.41 13.20 -1.91
CA SER A 95 -13.65 13.36 -2.66
C SER A 95 -13.46 14.01 -4.04
N GLN A 96 -12.35 14.72 -4.25
CA GLN A 96 -12.07 15.48 -5.47
C GLN A 96 -11.22 14.69 -6.46
N ARG A 97 -10.28 13.89 -5.95
CA ARG A 97 -9.27 13.19 -6.75
C ARG A 97 -8.70 11.96 -6.06
N LEU A 98 -8.01 11.17 -6.87
CA LEU A 98 -6.97 10.24 -6.45
C LEU A 98 -5.63 10.83 -6.87
N VAL A 99 -4.65 10.85 -5.97
CA VAL A 99 -3.25 11.10 -6.30
C VAL A 99 -2.48 9.80 -6.12
N ILE A 100 -1.77 9.37 -7.16
CA ILE A 100 -0.84 8.25 -7.14
C ILE A 100 0.56 8.82 -7.25
N GLU A 101 1.36 8.68 -6.20
CA GLU A 101 2.79 9.00 -6.25
C GLU A 101 3.59 7.70 -6.20
N ALA A 102 4.65 7.61 -6.99
CA ALA A 102 5.54 6.45 -6.96
C ALA A 102 7.01 6.85 -7.05
N VAL A 103 7.85 6.00 -6.46
CA VAL A 103 9.30 6.16 -6.36
C VAL A 103 9.99 4.81 -6.56
N ASP A 104 11.21 4.84 -7.10
CA ASP A 104 12.08 3.67 -7.21
C ASP A 104 12.39 3.11 -5.82
N ARG A 105 12.23 1.79 -5.68
CA ARG A 105 12.53 1.02 -4.46
C ARG A 105 11.74 1.50 -3.23
N ASP A 106 12.44 1.70 -2.11
CA ASP A 106 11.84 1.91 -0.80
C ASP A 106 11.11 3.25 -0.70
N LEU A 107 9.95 3.24 -0.03
CA LEU A 107 9.15 4.44 0.22
C LEU A 107 9.90 5.53 0.99
N TRP A 108 10.95 5.18 1.75
CA TRP A 108 11.86 6.15 2.36
C TRP A 108 12.43 7.16 1.36
N ASN A 109 12.60 6.77 0.09
CA ASN A 109 13.04 7.69 -0.96
C ASN A 109 12.06 8.86 -1.16
N LEU A 110 10.76 8.58 -1.02
CA LEU A 110 9.70 9.59 -1.06
C LEU A 110 9.66 10.40 0.24
N VAL A 111 9.46 9.73 1.38
CA VAL A 111 9.12 10.42 2.64
C VAL A 111 10.31 11.10 3.33
N THR A 112 11.54 10.66 3.06
CA THR A 112 12.76 11.24 3.67
C THR A 112 13.48 12.17 2.70
N TYR A 113 13.60 11.79 1.43
CA TYR A 113 14.38 12.55 0.45
C TYR A 113 13.52 13.35 -0.52
N GLY A 114 12.19 13.28 -0.42
CA GLY A 114 11.26 14.00 -1.30
C GLY A 114 11.32 13.54 -2.75
N ARG A 115 11.89 12.37 -3.04
CA ARG A 115 12.05 11.87 -4.42
C ARG A 115 10.72 11.32 -4.92
N LYS A 116 10.31 11.78 -6.10
CA LYS A 116 9.12 11.32 -6.81
C LYS A 116 9.54 11.02 -8.25
N ASP A 117 9.41 9.76 -8.66
CA ASP A 117 9.64 9.38 -10.05
C ASP A 117 8.44 9.74 -10.91
N VAL A 118 7.22 9.57 -10.36
CA VAL A 118 5.98 9.98 -11.03
C VAL A 118 4.90 10.40 -10.03
N THR A 119 4.06 11.35 -10.45
CA THR A 119 2.83 11.74 -9.79
C THR A 119 1.70 11.74 -10.81
N MET A 120 0.60 11.05 -10.51
CA MET A 120 -0.59 10.98 -11.34
C MET A 120 -1.79 11.48 -10.56
N ILE A 121 -2.53 12.42 -11.13
CA ILE A 121 -3.76 12.95 -10.53
C ILE A 121 -4.94 12.51 -11.39
N VAL A 122 -5.87 11.79 -10.77
CA VAL A 122 -7.10 11.28 -11.39
C VAL A 122 -8.31 11.97 -10.75
N PRO A 123 -9.10 12.76 -11.50
CA PRO A 123 -10.35 13.33 -11.01
C PRO A 123 -11.36 12.28 -10.51
N ALA A 124 -12.11 12.59 -9.45
CA ALA A 124 -13.00 11.62 -8.79
C ALA A 124 -14.16 11.13 -9.67
N ASP A 125 -14.68 11.97 -10.58
CA ASP A 125 -15.72 11.63 -11.56
C ASP A 125 -15.30 10.50 -12.52
N LYS A 126 -14.01 10.17 -12.58
CA LYS A 126 -13.45 9.08 -13.40
C LYS A 126 -12.98 7.87 -12.61
N THR A 127 -13.08 7.89 -11.28
CA THR A 127 -12.65 6.75 -10.44
C THR A 127 -13.66 5.58 -10.41
N GLY A 128 -14.87 5.76 -10.95
CA GLY A 128 -15.92 4.74 -11.04
C GLY A 128 -16.10 4.09 -12.42
N GLU A 129 -15.38 4.55 -13.45
CA GLU A 129 -15.40 3.94 -14.80
C GLU A 129 -14.32 2.83 -14.88
N THR A 130 -14.45 1.79 -14.06
CA THR A 130 -13.83 0.51 -14.40
C THR A 130 -14.80 -0.21 -15.32
N ASP A 131 -14.37 -0.47 -16.56
CA ASP A 131 -15.13 -1.16 -17.60
C ASP A 131 -15.71 -2.50 -17.11
N ASP A 132 -16.91 -2.48 -16.52
CA ASP A 132 -17.80 -3.64 -16.44
C ASP A 132 -18.34 -3.90 -17.85
N ALA A 133 -17.53 -4.52 -18.69
CA ALA A 133 -17.94 -5.05 -19.98
C ALA A 133 -18.81 -6.30 -19.79
N GLY A 134 -20.04 -6.08 -19.35
CA GLY A 134 -21.10 -7.09 -19.21
C GLY A 134 -22.43 -6.56 -19.70
N GLY A 135 -22.55 -6.24 -20.99
CA GLY A 135 -23.79 -5.76 -21.60
C GLY A 135 -23.85 -6.07 -23.09
N HIS A 136 -24.80 -6.93 -23.47
CA HIS A 136 -25.03 -7.36 -24.85
C HIS A 136 -25.58 -6.22 -25.73
N SER A 137 -25.01 -6.03 -26.92
CA SER A 137 -25.76 -5.58 -28.10
C SER A 137 -25.08 -6.05 -29.39
N ASN A 138 -25.85 -6.77 -30.21
CA ASN A 138 -25.49 -7.28 -31.54
C ASN A 138 -25.35 -6.17 -32.58
N GLY A 139 -24.37 -6.31 -33.48
CA GLY A 139 -24.27 -5.54 -34.73
C GLY A 139 -22.92 -5.68 -35.45
N SER A 140 -22.81 -6.62 -36.39
CA SER A 140 -21.70 -6.85 -37.35
C SER A 140 -21.36 -5.57 -38.18
N ILE A 141 -20.17 -5.28 -38.73
CA ILE A 141 -19.20 -6.05 -39.55
C ILE A 141 -17.79 -5.38 -39.54
N LYS A 142 -16.76 -6.21 -39.25
CA LYS A 142 -15.32 -6.32 -39.65
C LYS A 142 -14.44 -5.13 -40.11
N SER A 143 -13.25 -5.02 -39.48
CA SER A 143 -11.90 -5.09 -40.11
C SER A 143 -10.77 -5.26 -39.05
N PRO A 144 -9.56 -5.73 -39.43
CA PRO A 144 -8.78 -6.71 -38.64
C PRO A 144 -7.71 -6.14 -37.70
N ASP A 145 -7.45 -6.92 -36.65
CA ASP A 145 -6.22 -7.09 -35.87
C ASP A 145 -5.26 -5.90 -35.68
N VAL A 146 -5.43 -5.22 -34.53
CA VAL A 146 -4.31 -4.67 -33.75
C VAL A 146 -4.50 -5.11 -32.29
N PRO A 147 -3.63 -5.97 -31.72
CA PRO A 147 -3.71 -6.35 -30.32
C PRO A 147 -3.10 -5.22 -29.47
N GLY A 148 -3.98 -4.40 -28.90
CA GLY A 148 -3.59 -3.33 -27.99
C GLY A 148 -4.71 -2.31 -27.88
N LYS A 149 -5.78 -2.63 -27.14
CA LYS A 149 -6.71 -1.59 -26.69
C LYS A 149 -5.93 -0.63 -25.81
N GLY A 150 -5.49 0.48 -26.39
CA GLY A 150 -4.92 1.60 -25.67
C GLY A 150 -5.96 2.12 -24.68
N VAL A 151 -5.62 2.12 -23.40
CA VAL A 151 -6.45 2.72 -22.36
C VAL A 151 -6.37 4.23 -22.51
N SER A 152 -7.51 4.89 -22.70
CA SER A 152 -7.59 6.34 -22.74
C SER A 152 -7.64 6.88 -21.32
N PHE A 153 -6.52 7.37 -20.80
CA PHE A 153 -6.43 8.07 -19.51
C PHE A 153 -6.79 9.56 -19.63
N GLY A 154 -7.74 9.92 -20.50
CA GLY A 154 -7.89 11.25 -21.11
C GLY A 154 -8.04 12.49 -20.20
N SER A 155 -8.10 12.34 -18.88
CA SER A 155 -8.10 13.45 -17.90
C SER A 155 -7.05 13.32 -16.78
N MET A 156 -6.23 12.26 -16.81
CA MET A 156 -5.16 12.05 -15.85
C MET A 156 -4.03 13.05 -16.09
N GLN A 157 -3.67 13.82 -15.07
CA GLN A 157 -2.49 14.68 -15.13
C GLN A 157 -1.28 13.87 -14.63
N ILE A 158 -0.22 13.80 -15.43
CA ILE A 158 1.01 13.08 -15.10
C ILE A 158 2.17 14.07 -15.04
N THR A 159 2.92 14.03 -13.93
CA THR A 159 4.18 14.78 -13.76
C THR A 159 5.30 13.79 -13.43
N GLY A 160 6.46 13.95 -14.04
CA GLY A 160 7.60 13.02 -13.90
C GLY A 160 7.68 12.01 -15.04
N ASN A 161 8.25 10.84 -14.75
CA ASN A 161 8.42 9.75 -15.72
C ASN A 161 7.10 9.01 -15.94
N SER A 162 6.40 9.32 -17.03
CA SER A 162 5.12 8.68 -17.39
C SER A 162 5.22 7.17 -17.66
N GLY A 163 6.42 6.65 -17.94
CA GLY A 163 6.68 5.22 -18.12
C GLY A 163 7.10 4.50 -16.84
N PHE A 164 7.14 5.18 -15.69
CA PHE A 164 7.57 4.58 -14.43
C PHE A 164 6.60 3.49 -13.94
N LEU A 165 5.29 3.72 -14.08
CA LEU A 165 4.26 2.71 -13.83
C LEU A 165 3.71 2.19 -15.16
N THR A 166 3.52 0.88 -15.27
CA THR A 166 2.85 0.29 -16.44
C THR A 166 1.35 0.55 -16.40
N PRO A 167 0.64 0.49 -17.54
CA PRO A 167 -0.81 0.61 -17.55
C PRO A 167 -1.54 -0.39 -16.64
N GLU A 168 -1.00 -1.61 -16.49
CA GLU A 168 -1.52 -2.64 -15.60
C GLU A 168 -1.37 -2.25 -14.14
N GLU A 169 -0.20 -1.72 -13.75
CA GLU A 169 0.07 -1.24 -12.39
C GLU A 169 -0.86 -0.08 -12.03
N ILE A 170 -1.04 0.86 -12.95
CA ILE A 170 -1.96 2.00 -12.77
C ILE A 170 -3.40 1.48 -12.55
N ARG A 171 -3.89 0.57 -13.40
CA ARG A 171 -5.23 -0.02 -13.25
C ARG A 171 -5.38 -0.77 -11.92
N GLU A 172 -4.36 -1.50 -11.51
CA GLU A 172 -4.39 -2.23 -10.24
C GLU A 172 -4.47 -1.28 -9.03
N LEU A 173 -3.64 -0.23 -9.00
CA LEU A 173 -3.66 0.79 -7.95
C LEU A 173 -5.00 1.54 -7.92
N MET A 174 -5.54 1.89 -9.09
CA MET A 174 -6.87 2.52 -9.20
C MET A 174 -7.97 1.60 -8.66
N ARG A 175 -7.95 0.31 -8.98
CA ARG A 175 -8.92 -0.67 -8.46
C ARG A 175 -8.90 -0.74 -6.94
N TYR A 176 -7.73 -0.85 -6.32
CA TYR A 176 -7.64 -0.86 -4.85
C TYR A 176 -7.98 0.49 -4.23
N SER A 177 -7.69 1.60 -4.90
CA SER A 177 -8.14 2.92 -4.46
C SER A 177 -9.66 3.03 -4.41
N ALA A 178 -10.38 2.42 -5.35
CA ALA A 178 -11.84 2.39 -5.37
C ALA A 178 -12.41 1.55 -4.20
N VAL A 179 -11.76 0.43 -3.87
CA VAL A 179 -12.11 -0.39 -2.69
C VAL A 179 -11.93 0.41 -1.40
N ILE A 180 -10.78 1.07 -1.23
CA ILE A 180 -10.50 1.93 -0.06
C ILE A 180 -11.52 3.08 -0.01
N ARG A 181 -11.75 3.78 -1.13
CA ARG A 181 -12.75 4.85 -1.23
C ARG A 181 -14.15 4.40 -0.81
N GLY A 182 -14.57 3.20 -1.21
CA GLY A 182 -15.86 2.64 -0.82
C GLY A 182 -15.98 2.42 0.68
N ARG A 183 -14.90 1.93 1.32
CA ARG A 183 -14.85 1.68 2.77
C ARG A 183 -14.91 2.95 3.61
N PHE A 184 -14.25 4.02 3.16
CA PHE A 184 -14.15 5.30 3.88
C PHE A 184 -15.02 6.40 3.25
N ARG A 185 -16.15 6.01 2.66
CA ARG A 185 -17.01 6.93 1.90
C ARG A 185 -17.53 8.08 2.78
N GLU A 186 -17.88 7.79 4.04
CA GLU A 186 -18.43 8.79 4.95
C GLU A 186 -17.37 9.82 5.34
N GLU A 187 -16.18 9.35 5.72
CA GLU A 187 -15.03 10.18 6.08
C GLU A 187 -14.59 11.05 4.89
N ILE A 188 -14.48 10.45 3.70
CA ILE A 188 -14.13 11.15 2.47
C ILE A 188 -15.19 12.19 2.08
N SER A 189 -16.48 11.86 2.26
CA SER A 189 -17.57 12.82 2.01
C SER A 189 -17.56 13.97 3.02
N GLY A 190 -17.08 13.72 4.23
CA GLY A 190 -16.81 14.73 5.26
C GLY A 190 -15.57 15.59 5.00
N GLY A 191 -14.86 15.37 3.88
CA GLY A 191 -13.70 16.15 3.47
C GLY A 191 -12.35 15.55 3.86
N ALA A 192 -12.32 14.39 4.52
CA ALA A 192 -11.07 13.71 4.84
C ALA A 192 -10.39 13.14 3.58
N SER A 193 -9.09 12.91 3.68
CA SER A 193 -8.33 12.06 2.76
C SER A 193 -7.94 10.75 3.43
N VAL A 194 -7.89 9.67 2.66
CA VAL A 194 -7.28 8.41 3.08
C VAL A 194 -5.96 8.23 2.35
N LEU A 195 -4.88 8.08 3.11
CA LEU A 195 -3.55 7.80 2.62
C LEU A 195 -3.22 6.31 2.77
N ALA A 196 -2.83 5.67 1.67
CA ALA A 196 -2.39 4.28 1.66
C ALA A 196 -0.95 4.16 1.13
N GLU A 197 -0.07 3.52 1.90
CA GLU A 197 1.29 3.21 1.47
C GLU A 197 1.33 1.82 0.81
N TRP A 198 1.98 1.75 -0.34
CA TRP A 198 2.05 0.53 -1.14
C TRP A 198 3.45 0.29 -1.71
N SER A 199 3.73 -0.97 -2.03
CA SER A 199 4.92 -1.38 -2.79
C SER A 199 4.60 -2.52 -3.74
N TYR A 200 5.20 -2.49 -4.93
CA TYR A 200 5.48 -3.70 -5.69
C TYR A 200 6.77 -4.29 -5.15
N ALA A 201 6.69 -5.49 -4.60
CA ALA A 201 7.73 -6.05 -3.76
C ALA A 201 7.95 -7.54 -4.00
N TYR A 202 9.07 -8.02 -3.45
CA TYR A 202 9.42 -9.42 -3.36
C TYR A 202 9.67 -9.77 -1.89
N ASN A 203 9.28 -10.98 -1.48
CA ASN A 203 9.76 -11.53 -0.21
C ASN A 203 11.27 -11.71 -0.30
N THR A 204 11.94 -11.84 0.84
CA THR A 204 13.39 -12.09 0.86
C THR A 204 13.79 -13.30 1.69
N ASP A 205 14.87 -13.95 1.27
CA ASP A 205 15.62 -14.87 2.14
C ASP A 205 16.46 -14.11 3.17
N ILE A 206 17.14 -14.86 4.04
CA ILE A 206 18.05 -14.34 5.08
C ILE A 206 19.20 -13.48 4.54
N HIS A 207 19.53 -13.60 3.25
CA HIS A 207 20.58 -12.83 2.59
C HIS A 207 20.03 -11.62 1.81
N ARG A 208 18.77 -11.23 2.05
CA ARG A 208 18.08 -10.12 1.38
C ARG A 208 17.92 -10.34 -0.14
N ARG A 209 17.96 -11.59 -0.60
CA ARG A 209 17.72 -11.91 -2.01
C ARG A 209 16.22 -12.11 -2.25
N PRO A 210 15.66 -11.57 -3.35
CA PRO A 210 14.25 -11.77 -3.68
C PRO A 210 13.91 -13.27 -3.80
N ILE A 211 12.77 -13.67 -3.25
CA ILE A 211 12.19 -15.01 -3.37
C ILE A 211 10.75 -14.92 -3.88
N GLY A 212 10.40 -15.85 -4.78
CA GLY A 212 9.06 -15.92 -5.37
C GLY A 212 8.75 -14.80 -6.35
N ASP A 213 7.47 -14.65 -6.66
CA ASP A 213 6.98 -13.68 -7.64
C ASP A 213 6.82 -12.29 -7.03
N ARG A 214 6.87 -11.28 -7.90
CA ARG A 214 6.56 -9.90 -7.55
C ARG A 214 5.09 -9.78 -7.17
N TYR A 215 4.79 -9.05 -6.10
CA TYR A 215 3.42 -8.81 -5.65
C TYR A 215 3.21 -7.35 -5.23
N LEU A 216 1.97 -6.86 -5.34
CA LEU A 216 1.55 -5.61 -4.72
C LEU A 216 1.24 -5.84 -3.25
N VAL A 217 1.64 -4.91 -2.38
CA VAL A 217 1.33 -4.95 -0.96
C VAL A 217 1.09 -3.57 -0.37
N PHE A 218 0.01 -3.44 0.39
CA PHE A 218 -0.31 -2.30 1.23
C PHE A 218 0.14 -2.57 2.68
N TYR A 219 0.80 -1.61 3.31
CA TYR A 219 1.39 -1.81 4.65
C TYR A 219 1.22 -0.64 5.62
N GLU A 220 0.60 0.43 5.17
CA GLU A 220 0.13 1.51 6.03
C GLU A 220 -1.14 2.12 5.43
N LEU A 221 -2.07 2.48 6.31
CA LEU A 221 -3.31 3.14 5.95
C LEU A 221 -3.63 4.17 7.04
N ARG A 222 -3.86 5.41 6.66
CA ARG A 222 -4.14 6.52 7.57
C ARG A 222 -5.25 7.38 7.01
N GLU A 223 -5.99 8.02 7.89
CA GLU A 223 -6.89 9.10 7.53
C GLU A 223 -6.19 10.42 7.86
N LEU A 224 -6.22 11.33 6.90
CA LEU A 224 -5.78 12.71 7.05
C LEU A 224 -7.05 13.56 7.18
N PRO A 225 -7.27 14.23 8.32
CA PRO A 225 -8.43 15.08 8.49
C PRO A 225 -8.42 16.22 7.46
N ALA A 226 -9.61 16.74 7.15
CA ALA A 226 -9.72 17.95 6.34
C ALA A 226 -8.89 19.08 6.97
N PRO A 227 -8.12 19.84 6.17
CA PRO A 227 -7.35 20.99 6.65
C PRO A 227 -8.25 22.10 7.22
#